data_AF-A0A426URX4-F1
#
_entry.id   AF-A0A426URX4-F1
#
_cell.length_a   1.000
_cell.length_b   1.000
_cell.length_c   1.000
_cell.angle_alpha   90.00
_cell.angle_beta   90.00
_cell.angle_gamma   90.00
#
_symmetry.space_group_name_H-M   'P 1'
#
loop_
_entity.id
_entity.type
_entity.pdbx_description
1 polymer ?
#
loop_
_entity_poly.entity_id
_entity_poly.type
_entity_poly.pdbx_seq_one_letter_code
_entity_poly.pdbx_strand_id
1 'polypeptide(L)'
;MANGVLAEACGVGGPGCDNCYALTMAKRLKAMGSEKYQTDGDPRTSGPGFGVAVHYNALSIPLRWRKPRTVFVNSMSDLFHPKVDDHFIAGVFATMAATPQHTYLILTKRAPRMRSLLNNPDWVSSIYNPQGMWPLPNVWLGVSAEDQEQADRRIPELVKTPAAVRFVSAEPLLGSVDLSKWLGVEWSDMGMWTVSGRGSLLDSVIVGGESGPGARPMRQEWATSLVEQCQAAATTVFVKQMGSVWAAGLRNPKGGDPLDWPEHLRVREMPAPADEALPNEPHQSHDCEVDDGRQECSPAANAESSNGSLPREPCDLQSAQP
;
A
#
# COMPACT_ATOMS: atom_id res chain seq x y z
N MET A 1 -2.94 7.37 10.63
CA MET A 1 -2.88 5.89 10.54
C MET A 1 -3.13 5.30 11.92
N ALA A 2 -4.11 4.42 12.07
CA ALA A 2 -4.32 3.70 13.34
C ALA A 2 -3.33 2.52 13.42
N ASN A 3 -2.56 2.42 14.51
CA ASN A 3 -1.58 1.34 14.70
C ASN A 3 -2.26 0.14 15.38
N GLY A 4 -2.71 -0.84 14.59
CA GLY A 4 -3.05 -2.17 15.08
C GLY A 4 -1.82 -3.05 15.05
N VAL A 5 -1.13 -3.21 16.19
CA VAL A 5 -0.03 -4.19 16.30
C VAL A 5 -0.66 -5.58 16.36
N LEU A 6 -0.60 -6.33 15.24
CA LEU A 6 -1.16 -7.69 15.10
C LEU A 6 -0.07 -8.76 15.21
N ALA A 7 1.14 -8.48 14.71
CA ALA A 7 2.33 -9.28 14.98
C ALA A 7 3.47 -8.40 15.53
N GLU A 8 4.49 -8.98 16.14
CA GLU A 8 5.75 -8.31 16.51
C GLU A 8 6.94 -8.99 15.83
N ALA A 9 8.02 -8.24 15.57
CA ALA A 9 9.23 -8.66 14.84
C ALA A 9 9.11 -8.88 13.32
N CYS A 10 10.13 -8.42 12.58
CA CYS A 10 10.31 -8.68 11.14
C CYS A 10 11.43 -9.69 10.85
N GLY A 11 12.44 -9.84 11.72
CA GLY A 11 13.71 -10.51 11.37
C GLY A 11 14.55 -9.68 10.38
N VAL A 12 15.84 -10.01 10.22
CA VAL A 12 16.71 -9.34 9.23
C VAL A 12 16.24 -9.73 7.83
N GLY A 13 15.82 -8.75 7.02
CA GLY A 13 15.22 -8.97 5.70
C GLY A 13 15.90 -8.20 4.57
N GLY A 14 16.87 -7.34 4.88
CA GLY A 14 17.59 -6.46 3.94
C GLY A 14 18.31 -5.33 4.68
N PRO A 15 19.04 -4.46 3.96
CA PRO A 15 19.90 -3.43 4.57
C PRO A 15 19.13 -2.40 5.39
N GLY A 16 17.83 -2.19 5.14
CA GLY A 16 16.96 -1.36 5.97
C GLY A 16 16.80 -1.85 7.42
N CYS A 17 17.25 -3.07 7.75
CA CYS A 17 17.16 -3.61 9.11
C CYS A 17 18.35 -3.23 10.01
N ASP A 18 19.48 -2.75 9.46
CA ASP A 18 20.72 -2.52 10.22
C ASP A 18 20.58 -1.41 11.27
N ASN A 19 19.78 -0.38 10.98
CA ASN A 19 19.46 0.74 11.88
C ASN A 19 17.94 0.82 12.16
N CYS A 20 17.31 -0.34 12.32
CA CYS A 20 15.85 -0.43 12.37
C CYS A 20 15.25 0.32 13.58
N TYR A 21 14.52 1.40 13.31
CA TYR A 21 13.76 2.16 14.32
C TYR A 21 12.82 1.27 15.17
N ALA A 22 12.25 0.22 14.57
CA ALA A 22 11.34 -0.67 15.29
C ALA A 22 12.03 -1.41 16.45
N LEU A 23 13.32 -1.77 16.32
CA LEU A 23 14.11 -2.37 17.40
C LEU A 23 14.28 -1.41 18.58
N THR A 24 14.64 -0.16 18.29
CA THR A 24 14.80 0.87 19.31
C THR A 24 13.47 1.16 20.02
N MET A 25 12.38 1.24 19.27
CA MET A 25 11.06 1.49 19.81
C MET A 25 10.54 0.31 20.64
N ALA A 26 10.76 -0.92 20.19
CA ALA A 26 10.37 -2.13 20.91
C ALA A 26 11.07 -2.23 22.28
N LYS A 27 12.39 -2.01 22.33
CA LYS A 27 13.14 -1.93 23.59
C LYS A 27 12.56 -0.88 24.53
N ARG A 28 12.17 0.28 24.01
CA ARG A 28 11.54 1.36 24.81
C ARG A 28 10.16 0.94 25.31
N LEU A 29 9.32 0.37 24.46
CA LEU A 29 7.96 -0.08 24.81
C LEU A 29 7.99 -1.19 25.86
N LYS A 30 8.93 -2.12 25.76
CA LYS A 30 9.18 -3.12 26.81
C LYS A 30 9.51 -2.46 28.14
N ALA A 31 10.47 -1.52 28.15
CA ALA A 31 10.89 -0.81 29.36
C ALA A 31 9.76 0.03 29.98
N MET A 32 8.80 0.49 29.17
CA MET A 32 7.59 1.17 29.63
C MET A 32 6.48 0.22 30.10
N GLY A 33 6.70 -1.10 30.09
CA GLY A 33 5.73 -2.10 30.53
C GLY A 33 4.59 -2.36 29.54
N SER A 34 4.75 -2.02 28.26
CA SER A 34 3.72 -2.31 27.26
C SER A 34 3.54 -3.83 27.12
N GLU A 35 2.33 -4.33 27.41
CA GLU A 35 2.04 -5.77 27.42
C GLU A 35 2.43 -6.48 26.13
N LYS A 36 2.22 -5.80 24.98
CA LYS A 36 2.48 -6.39 23.68
C LYS A 36 3.97 -6.68 23.46
N TYR A 37 4.85 -5.78 23.94
CA TYR A 37 6.31 -5.80 23.72
C TYR A 37 7.09 -6.56 24.80
N GLN A 38 6.45 -7.50 25.51
CA GLN A 38 7.13 -8.26 26.56
C GLN A 38 7.88 -9.49 26.04
N THR A 39 7.58 -9.96 24.83
CA THR A 39 8.28 -11.10 24.20
C THR A 39 9.63 -10.67 23.66
N ASP A 40 10.71 -11.24 24.19
CA ASP A 40 12.06 -10.99 23.70
C ASP A 40 12.36 -11.78 22.42
N GLY A 41 13.12 -11.16 21.53
CA GLY A 41 13.64 -11.79 20.34
C GLY A 41 15.00 -12.44 20.58
N ASP A 42 15.64 -12.89 19.49
CA ASP A 42 17.03 -13.35 19.54
C ASP A 42 17.95 -12.18 19.94
N PRO A 43 18.77 -12.32 21.00
CA PRO A 43 19.69 -11.27 21.47
C PRO A 43 20.69 -10.77 20.41
N ARG A 44 20.99 -11.57 19.38
CA ARG A 44 21.95 -11.24 18.32
C ARG A 44 21.34 -10.41 17.20
N THR A 45 20.01 -10.44 17.02
CA THR A 45 19.35 -9.83 15.85
C THR A 45 18.18 -8.92 16.21
N SER A 46 17.31 -9.35 17.11
CA SER A 46 16.05 -8.65 17.43
C SER A 46 16.01 -8.08 18.85
N GLY A 47 16.75 -8.66 19.79
CA GLY A 47 16.91 -8.10 21.14
C GLY A 47 15.60 -7.98 21.94
N PRO A 48 15.59 -7.09 22.96
CA PRO A 48 14.48 -7.01 23.90
C PRO A 48 13.18 -6.49 23.31
N GLY A 49 12.08 -7.17 23.61
CA GLY A 49 10.72 -6.77 23.26
C GLY A 49 10.38 -6.87 21.77
N PHE A 50 11.22 -7.51 20.97
CA PHE A 50 11.05 -7.67 19.53
C PHE A 50 11.05 -9.14 19.11
N GLY A 51 10.50 -10.01 19.96
CA GLY A 51 10.19 -11.39 19.60
C GLY A 51 8.90 -11.47 18.78
N VAL A 52 8.72 -12.57 18.05
CA VAL A 52 7.47 -12.80 17.33
C VAL A 52 6.37 -13.13 18.32
N ALA A 53 5.41 -12.22 18.44
CA ALA A 53 4.17 -12.40 19.20
C ALA A 53 2.97 -12.08 18.29
N VAL A 54 1.90 -12.87 18.40
CA VAL A 54 0.63 -12.63 17.69
C VAL A 54 -0.44 -12.24 18.69
N HIS A 55 -1.28 -11.27 18.31
CA HIS A 55 -2.26 -10.66 19.20
C HIS A 55 -3.69 -10.87 18.69
N TYR A 56 -4.29 -12.04 18.92
CA TYR A 56 -5.64 -12.38 18.44
C TYR A 56 -6.71 -11.37 18.88
N ASN A 57 -6.63 -10.85 20.10
CA ASN A 57 -7.57 -9.84 20.59
C ASN A 57 -7.59 -8.56 19.74
N ALA A 58 -6.47 -8.26 19.06
CA ALA A 58 -6.35 -7.09 18.21
C ALA A 58 -7.09 -7.22 16.86
N LEU A 59 -7.44 -8.45 16.43
CA LEU A 59 -8.23 -8.69 15.22
C LEU A 59 -9.64 -8.08 15.31
N SER A 60 -10.18 -7.95 16.52
CA SER A 60 -11.50 -7.36 16.76
C SER A 60 -11.52 -5.83 16.80
N ILE A 61 -10.35 -5.18 16.87
CA ILE A 61 -10.26 -3.72 17.04
C ILE A 61 -10.91 -2.98 15.85
N PRO A 62 -10.61 -3.33 14.58
CA PRO A 62 -11.18 -2.60 13.45
C PRO A 62 -12.71 -2.70 13.34
N LEU A 63 -13.30 -3.82 13.81
CA LEU A 63 -14.75 -4.02 13.81
C LEU A 63 -15.51 -2.97 14.64
N ARG A 64 -14.82 -2.27 15.56
CA ARG A 64 -15.43 -1.26 16.43
C ARG A 64 -15.35 0.16 15.84
N TRP A 65 -14.64 0.36 14.73
CA TRP A 65 -14.45 1.67 14.15
C TRP A 65 -15.57 2.01 13.18
N ARG A 66 -16.32 3.08 13.50
CA ARG A 66 -17.45 3.53 12.66
C ARG A 66 -17.05 4.41 11.47
N LYS A 67 -15.97 5.19 11.60
CA LYS A 67 -15.51 6.10 10.54
C LYS A 67 -14.46 5.42 9.67
N PRO A 68 -14.46 5.66 8.35
CA PRO A 68 -13.40 5.21 7.46
C PRO A 68 -12.00 5.59 7.96
N ARG A 69 -11.05 4.68 7.78
CA ARG A 69 -9.67 4.83 8.27
C ARG A 69 -8.70 4.19 7.29
N THR A 70 -7.55 4.83 7.10
CA THR A 70 -6.37 4.23 6.49
C THR A 70 -5.48 3.65 7.58
N VAL A 71 -5.24 2.35 7.51
CA VAL A 71 -4.61 1.53 8.55
C VAL A 71 -3.33 0.94 7.98
N PHE A 72 -2.18 1.31 8.54
CA PHE A 72 -0.93 0.63 8.23
C PHE A 72 -0.81 -0.58 9.15
N VAL A 73 -1.03 -1.76 8.57
CA VAL A 73 -1.05 -3.03 9.30
C VAL A 73 0.38 -3.39 9.68
N ASN A 74 0.60 -3.80 10.94
CA ASN A 74 1.90 -4.26 11.39
C ASN A 74 3.03 -3.24 11.25
N SER A 75 2.80 -2.01 11.73
CA SER A 75 3.74 -0.88 11.56
C SER A 75 5.14 -1.07 12.18
N MET A 76 5.34 -2.10 13.00
CA MET A 76 6.64 -2.49 13.57
C MET A 76 6.91 -4.00 13.48
N SER A 77 6.27 -4.68 12.53
CA SER A 77 6.41 -6.13 12.31
C SER A 77 6.16 -6.52 10.86
N ASP A 78 6.33 -7.79 10.53
CA ASP A 78 6.06 -8.32 9.19
C ASP A 78 4.98 -9.40 9.29
N LEU A 79 3.80 -9.14 8.70
CA LEU A 79 2.66 -10.07 8.74
C LEU A 79 3.03 -11.46 8.20
N PHE A 80 3.95 -11.51 7.23
CA PHE A 80 4.37 -12.75 6.58
C PHE A 80 5.64 -13.34 7.22
N HIS A 81 5.95 -13.03 8.48
CA HIS A 81 7.08 -13.65 9.19
C HIS A 81 6.90 -15.15 9.38
N PRO A 82 7.87 -16.05 9.05
CA PRO A 82 7.75 -17.51 9.12
C PRO A 82 7.29 -18.13 10.44
N LYS A 83 7.19 -17.31 11.51
CA LYS A 83 6.73 -17.72 12.84
C LYS A 83 5.31 -17.24 13.13
N VAL A 84 4.73 -16.41 12.27
CA VAL A 84 3.31 -16.04 12.27
C VAL A 84 2.58 -17.14 11.53
N ASP A 85 1.61 -17.75 12.20
CA ASP A 85 0.82 -18.86 11.66
C ASP A 85 -0.14 -18.40 10.54
N ASP A 86 -0.38 -19.25 9.56
CA ASP A 86 -1.23 -18.93 8.40
C ASP A 86 -2.71 -18.74 8.79
N HIS A 87 -3.21 -19.36 9.86
CA HIS A 87 -4.56 -19.11 10.38
C HIS A 87 -4.67 -17.73 11.02
N PHE A 88 -3.60 -17.25 11.67
CA PHE A 88 -3.59 -15.87 12.17
C PHE A 88 -3.68 -14.88 11.01
N ILE A 89 -2.91 -15.10 9.93
CA ILE A 89 -2.97 -14.26 8.72
C ILE A 89 -4.37 -14.33 8.11
N ALA A 90 -5.00 -15.51 8.05
CA ALA A 90 -6.37 -15.66 7.58
C ALA A 90 -7.36 -14.84 8.44
N GLY A 91 -7.18 -14.82 9.76
CA GLY A 91 -7.95 -13.98 10.69
C GLY A 91 -7.76 -12.48 10.44
N VAL A 92 -6.54 -12.03 10.09
CA VAL A 92 -6.30 -10.63 9.68
C VAL A 92 -7.07 -10.30 8.41
N PHE A 93 -7.01 -11.17 7.39
CA PHE A 93 -7.77 -10.96 6.15
C PHE A 93 -9.28 -11.03 6.35
N ALA A 94 -9.78 -11.90 7.23
CA ALA A 94 -11.20 -11.97 7.59
C ALA A 94 -11.67 -10.66 8.25
N THR A 95 -10.87 -10.06 9.14
CA THR A 95 -11.18 -8.73 9.70
C THR A 95 -11.24 -7.67 8.61
N MET A 96 -10.29 -7.65 7.67
CA MET A 96 -10.26 -6.67 6.59
C MET A 96 -11.45 -6.82 5.64
N ALA A 97 -11.86 -8.06 5.33
CA ALA A 97 -13.07 -8.36 4.56
C ALA A 97 -14.35 -7.91 5.30
N ALA A 98 -14.42 -8.13 6.61
CA ALA A 98 -15.54 -7.70 7.45
C ALA A 98 -15.61 -6.18 7.69
N THR A 99 -14.61 -5.41 7.23
CA THR A 99 -14.54 -3.95 7.43
C THR A 99 -14.20 -3.21 6.13
N PRO A 100 -15.05 -3.33 5.09
CA PRO A 100 -14.78 -2.75 3.77
C PRO A 100 -14.66 -1.22 3.79
N GLN A 101 -15.23 -0.55 4.79
CA GLN A 101 -15.11 0.90 4.98
C GLN A 101 -13.71 1.39 5.38
N HIS A 102 -12.75 0.50 5.61
CA HIS A 102 -11.38 0.83 5.97
C HIS A 102 -10.40 0.40 4.89
N THR A 103 -9.38 1.22 4.65
CA THR A 103 -8.27 0.90 3.75
C THR A 103 -7.09 0.36 4.55
N TYR A 104 -6.58 -0.80 4.17
CA TYR A 104 -5.48 -1.48 4.85
C TYR A 104 -4.24 -1.50 3.97
N LEU A 105 -3.13 -0.97 4.48
CA LEU A 105 -1.82 -1.04 3.84
C LEU A 105 -1.01 -2.12 4.54
N ILE A 106 -0.62 -3.15 3.79
CA ILE A 106 0.28 -4.21 4.24
C ILE A 106 1.60 -4.07 3.52
N LEU A 107 2.69 -3.90 4.27
CA LEU A 107 4.05 -3.85 3.73
C LEU A 107 4.84 -5.06 4.24
N THR A 108 5.61 -5.70 3.35
CA THR A 108 6.44 -6.86 3.73
C THR A 108 7.80 -6.87 3.03
N LYS A 109 8.78 -7.48 3.67
CA LYS A 109 10.07 -7.86 3.04
C LYS A 109 10.06 -9.32 2.58
N ARG A 110 8.97 -10.06 2.85
CA ARG A 110 8.81 -11.49 2.59
C ARG A 110 7.82 -11.74 1.44
N ALA A 111 8.04 -11.01 0.35
CA ALA A 111 7.20 -11.06 -0.84
C ALA A 111 6.94 -12.49 -1.36
N PRO A 112 7.91 -13.44 -1.37
CA PRO A 112 7.64 -14.81 -1.82
C PRO A 112 6.57 -15.52 -0.98
N ARG A 113 6.57 -15.32 0.35
CA ARG A 113 5.57 -15.95 1.22
C ARG A 113 4.19 -15.30 1.05
N MET A 114 4.14 -13.97 0.98
CA MET A 114 2.91 -13.25 0.65
C MET A 114 2.30 -13.80 -0.64
N ARG A 115 3.09 -13.85 -1.72
CA ARG A 115 2.64 -14.38 -3.00
C ARG A 115 2.15 -15.82 -2.90
N SER A 116 2.92 -16.71 -2.27
CA SER A 116 2.58 -18.13 -2.14
C SER A 116 1.26 -18.33 -1.42
N LEU A 117 1.01 -17.58 -0.35
CA LEU A 117 -0.17 -17.72 0.48
C LEU A 117 -1.41 -17.14 -0.23
N LEU A 118 -1.30 -15.94 -0.79
CA LEU A 118 -2.42 -15.23 -1.43
C LEU A 118 -2.84 -15.83 -2.78
N ASN A 119 -1.97 -16.63 -3.41
CA ASN A 119 -2.32 -17.42 -4.60
C ASN A 119 -2.83 -18.83 -4.27
N ASN A 120 -2.82 -19.26 -3.01
CA ASN A 120 -3.30 -20.60 -2.63
C ASN A 120 -4.84 -20.58 -2.52
N PRO A 121 -5.58 -21.24 -3.43
CA PRO A 121 -7.05 -21.22 -3.42
C PRO A 121 -7.64 -21.84 -2.16
N ASP A 122 -7.02 -22.88 -1.59
CA ASP A 122 -7.50 -23.53 -0.37
C ASP A 122 -7.40 -22.56 0.81
N TRP A 123 -6.27 -21.86 0.92
CA TRP A 123 -6.09 -20.86 1.98
C TRP A 123 -7.05 -19.67 1.79
N VAL A 124 -7.20 -19.16 0.57
CA VAL A 124 -8.15 -18.07 0.28
C VAL A 124 -9.58 -18.47 0.62
N SER A 125 -9.99 -19.71 0.29
CA SER A 125 -11.33 -20.23 0.60
C SER A 125 -11.59 -20.40 2.10
N SER A 126 -10.53 -20.52 2.92
CA SER A 126 -10.64 -20.62 4.38
C SER A 126 -10.95 -19.28 5.07
N ILE A 127 -10.78 -18.16 4.36
CA ILE A 127 -11.01 -16.82 4.91
C ILE A 127 -12.50 -16.53 4.91
N TYR A 128 -13.03 -16.10 6.06
CA TYR A 128 -14.37 -15.53 6.12
C TYR A 128 -14.43 -14.23 5.29
N ASN A 129 -15.13 -14.28 4.16
CA ASN A 129 -15.25 -13.19 3.20
C ASN A 129 -16.72 -13.03 2.77
N PRO A 130 -17.52 -12.24 3.49
CA PRO A 130 -18.95 -12.14 3.22
C PRO A 130 -19.28 -11.48 1.87
N GLN A 131 -18.33 -10.74 1.27
CA GLN A 131 -18.49 -10.11 -0.04
C GLN A 131 -18.10 -11.02 -1.20
N GLY A 132 -17.37 -12.12 -0.94
CA GLY A 132 -16.92 -13.05 -1.98
C GLY A 132 -15.92 -12.47 -2.98
N MET A 133 -15.35 -11.29 -2.71
CA MET A 133 -14.39 -10.63 -3.61
C MET A 133 -12.96 -11.05 -3.29
N TRP A 134 -12.18 -11.40 -4.31
CA TRP A 134 -10.74 -11.63 -4.18
C TRP A 134 -10.02 -11.12 -5.43
N PRO A 135 -8.96 -10.31 -5.31
CA PRO A 135 -8.40 -9.73 -4.08
C PRO A 135 -9.38 -8.79 -3.36
N LEU A 136 -9.16 -8.54 -2.06
CA LEU A 136 -9.99 -7.61 -1.28
C LEU A 136 -9.76 -6.16 -1.77
N PRO A 137 -10.80 -5.43 -2.22
CA PRO A 137 -10.65 -4.08 -2.79
C PRO A 137 -10.03 -3.05 -1.84
N ASN A 138 -10.25 -3.24 -0.54
CA ASN A 138 -9.81 -2.34 0.52
C ASN A 138 -8.44 -2.71 1.10
N VAL A 139 -7.73 -3.68 0.51
CA VAL A 139 -6.40 -4.13 0.94
C VAL A 139 -5.35 -3.79 -0.12
N TRP A 140 -4.41 -2.94 0.28
CA TRP A 140 -3.26 -2.52 -0.51
C TRP A 140 -2.04 -3.33 -0.08
N LEU A 141 -1.39 -3.97 -1.03
CA LEU A 141 -0.23 -4.82 -0.78
C LEU A 141 1.03 -4.13 -1.30
N GLY A 142 2.08 -4.16 -0.49
CA GLY A 142 3.34 -3.57 -0.89
C GLY A 142 4.56 -4.28 -0.38
N VAL A 143 5.68 -3.95 -1.02
CA VAL A 143 7.00 -4.47 -0.68
C VAL A 143 7.96 -3.33 -0.36
N SER A 144 8.86 -3.54 0.59
CA SER A 144 9.96 -2.60 0.81
C SER A 144 10.99 -2.76 -0.31
N ALA A 145 11.61 -1.67 -0.75
CA ALA A 145 12.70 -1.67 -1.72
C ALA A 145 13.74 -0.62 -1.31
N GLU A 146 14.67 -1.00 -0.43
CA GLU A 146 15.68 -0.06 0.08
C GLU A 146 16.70 0.37 -1.00
N ASP A 147 16.93 -0.48 -1.99
CA ASP A 147 17.85 -0.28 -3.11
C ASP A 147 17.39 -1.11 -4.33
N GLN A 148 18.12 -1.01 -5.45
CA GLN A 148 17.78 -1.74 -6.69
C GLN A 148 17.77 -3.26 -6.50
N GLU A 149 18.70 -3.82 -5.72
CA GLU A 149 18.77 -5.26 -5.50
C GLU A 149 17.49 -5.77 -4.81
N GLN A 150 17.02 -5.05 -3.79
CA GLN A 150 15.77 -5.39 -3.12
C GLN A 150 14.54 -5.16 -4.01
N ALA A 151 14.55 -4.12 -4.85
CA ALA A 151 13.51 -3.88 -5.84
C ALA A 151 13.40 -5.05 -6.83
N ASP A 152 14.51 -5.45 -7.44
CA ASP A 152 14.61 -6.54 -8.40
C ASP A 152 14.21 -7.88 -7.79
N ARG A 153 14.48 -8.08 -6.50
CA ARG A 153 14.10 -9.29 -5.77
C ARG A 153 12.61 -9.34 -5.42
N ARG A 154 12.00 -8.23 -5.01
CA ARG A 154 10.69 -8.23 -4.34
C ARG A 154 9.54 -7.77 -5.21
N ILE A 155 9.76 -6.85 -6.15
CA ILE A 155 8.71 -6.35 -7.05
C ILE A 155 8.16 -7.46 -7.97
N PRO A 156 8.97 -8.37 -8.55
CA PRO A 156 8.43 -9.46 -9.36
C PRO A 156 7.45 -10.35 -8.61
N GLU A 157 7.65 -10.54 -7.30
CA GLU A 157 6.74 -11.32 -6.46
C GLU A 157 5.45 -10.56 -6.18
N LEU A 158 5.51 -9.24 -5.94
CA LEU A 158 4.34 -8.38 -5.76
C LEU A 158 3.45 -8.35 -7.02
N VAL A 159 4.04 -8.19 -8.19
CA VAL A 159 3.29 -8.16 -9.47
C VAL A 159 2.57 -9.49 -9.70
N LYS A 160 3.16 -10.62 -9.29
CA LYS A 160 2.55 -11.96 -9.36
C LYS A 160 1.59 -12.28 -8.19
N THR A 161 1.36 -11.33 -7.29
CA THR A 161 0.42 -11.47 -6.17
C THR A 161 -0.93 -10.85 -6.54
N PRO A 162 -2.06 -11.50 -6.26
CA PRO A 162 -3.38 -10.88 -6.43
C PRO A 162 -3.53 -9.73 -5.43
N ALA A 163 -3.70 -8.53 -5.96
CA ALA A 163 -3.77 -7.29 -5.18
C ALA A 163 -4.73 -6.31 -5.87
N ALA A 164 -5.55 -5.62 -5.09
CA ALA A 164 -6.36 -4.52 -5.59
C ALA A 164 -5.51 -3.26 -5.87
N VAL A 165 -4.51 -3.03 -5.01
CA VAL A 165 -3.51 -1.97 -5.15
C VAL A 165 -2.14 -2.54 -4.80
N ARG A 166 -1.15 -2.27 -5.66
CA ARG A 166 0.27 -2.63 -5.49
C ARG A 166 1.08 -1.37 -5.22
N PHE A 167 1.78 -1.34 -4.09
CA PHE A 167 2.68 -0.24 -3.77
C PHE A 167 4.10 -0.68 -3.46
N VAL A 168 5.07 0.16 -3.79
CA VAL A 168 6.47 -0.02 -3.39
C VAL A 168 6.81 1.01 -2.32
N SER A 169 7.31 0.56 -1.17
CA SER A 169 7.87 1.46 -0.16
C SER A 169 9.38 1.49 -0.31
N ALA A 170 9.90 2.51 -0.95
CA ALA A 170 11.32 2.78 -1.07
C ALA A 170 11.84 3.45 0.23
N GLU A 171 11.80 2.68 1.34
CA GLU A 171 12.11 3.15 2.69
C GLU A 171 12.83 2.09 3.57
N PRO A 172 13.92 2.48 4.27
CA PRO A 172 14.71 3.68 3.96
C PRO A 172 15.30 3.57 2.55
N LEU A 173 15.33 4.66 1.79
CA LEU A 173 15.98 4.68 0.48
C LEU A 173 17.50 4.78 0.65
N LEU A 174 18.19 3.66 0.46
CA LEU A 174 19.63 3.47 0.66
C LEU A 174 20.43 3.44 -0.65
N GLY A 175 19.76 3.45 -1.80
CA GLY A 175 20.36 3.54 -3.12
C GLY A 175 19.37 4.08 -4.16
N SER A 176 19.86 4.37 -5.36
CA SER A 176 18.98 4.69 -6.49
C SER A 176 18.13 3.46 -6.85
N VAL A 177 16.87 3.69 -7.18
CA VAL A 177 15.94 2.66 -7.66
C VAL A 177 15.32 3.11 -8.97
N ASP A 178 15.46 2.27 -9.99
CA ASP A 178 14.81 2.35 -11.28
C ASP A 178 13.59 1.41 -11.28
N LEU A 179 12.41 2.02 -11.37
CA LEU A 179 11.10 1.37 -11.46
C LEU A 179 10.52 1.44 -12.87
N SER A 180 11.25 1.97 -13.86
CA SER A 180 10.76 2.23 -15.22
C SER A 180 10.08 1.02 -15.86
N LYS A 181 10.71 -0.15 -15.72
CA LYS A 181 10.17 -1.45 -16.14
C LYS A 181 8.79 -1.75 -15.57
N TRP A 182 8.55 -1.39 -14.31
CA TRP A 182 7.33 -1.69 -13.58
C TRP A 182 6.27 -0.60 -13.73
N LEU A 183 6.69 0.63 -13.99
CA LEU A 183 5.84 1.78 -14.22
C LEU A 183 5.44 1.95 -15.70
N GLY A 184 6.05 1.17 -16.59
CA GLY A 184 5.78 1.28 -18.02
C GLY A 184 6.31 2.58 -18.62
N VAL A 185 7.41 3.12 -18.10
CA VAL A 185 8.11 4.30 -18.64
C VAL A 185 9.49 3.93 -19.15
N GLU A 186 10.08 4.81 -19.96
CA GLU A 186 11.45 4.68 -20.47
C GLU A 186 12.11 6.04 -20.59
N TRP A 187 13.45 6.04 -20.52
CA TRP A 187 14.25 7.24 -20.66
C TRP A 187 14.47 7.56 -22.14
N SER A 188 14.02 8.73 -22.59
CA SER A 188 14.13 9.16 -23.98
C SER A 188 15.49 9.79 -24.31
N ASP A 189 15.82 9.85 -25.60
CA ASP A 189 17.01 10.55 -26.11
C ASP A 189 17.02 12.05 -25.77
N MET A 190 15.86 12.63 -25.47
CA MET A 190 15.71 14.02 -25.03
C MET A 190 16.00 14.23 -23.54
N GLY A 191 16.38 13.18 -22.81
CA GLY A 191 16.71 13.27 -21.38
C GLY A 191 15.50 13.41 -20.48
N MET A 192 14.37 12.78 -20.84
CA MET A 192 13.14 12.78 -20.04
C MET A 192 12.47 11.41 -20.02
N TRP A 193 11.76 11.11 -18.93
CA TRP A 193 10.90 9.93 -18.83
C TRP A 193 9.67 10.07 -19.73
N THR A 194 9.36 9.01 -20.46
CA THR A 194 8.20 8.94 -21.37
C THR A 194 7.47 7.61 -21.22
N VAL A 195 6.19 7.58 -21.54
CA VAL A 195 5.36 6.37 -21.44
C VAL A 195 5.74 5.37 -22.53
N SER A 196 6.02 4.12 -22.15
CA SER A 196 6.42 3.04 -23.07
C SER A 196 5.24 2.29 -23.71
N GLY A 197 4.00 2.68 -23.39
CA GLY A 197 2.77 1.99 -23.86
C GLY A 197 2.41 0.68 -23.14
N ARG A 198 3.26 0.18 -22.23
CA ARG A 198 3.03 -1.07 -21.48
C ARG A 198 2.02 -0.98 -20.33
N GLY A 199 1.67 0.24 -19.92
CA GLY A 199 0.91 0.50 -18.69
C GLY A 199 1.74 0.28 -17.42
N SER A 200 1.29 0.84 -16.30
CA SER A 200 1.93 0.63 -15.00
C SER A 200 1.42 -0.64 -14.34
N LEU A 201 2.33 -1.39 -13.72
CA LEU A 201 2.05 -2.55 -12.86
C LEU A 201 2.05 -2.19 -11.37
N LEU A 202 2.34 -0.93 -11.05
CA LEU A 202 2.37 -0.38 -9.70
C LEU A 202 1.40 0.81 -9.61
N ASP A 203 0.62 0.86 -8.54
CA ASP A 203 -0.38 1.90 -8.32
C ASP A 203 0.17 3.06 -7.47
N SER A 204 1.20 2.79 -6.66
CA SER A 204 1.79 3.78 -5.77
C SER A 204 3.26 3.52 -5.42
N VAL A 205 4.00 4.59 -5.18
CA VAL A 205 5.37 4.54 -4.65
C VAL A 205 5.49 5.46 -3.44
N ILE A 206 6.02 4.93 -2.35
CA ILE A 206 6.34 5.70 -1.13
C ILE A 206 7.85 5.89 -1.08
N VAL A 207 8.30 7.13 -0.87
CA VAL A 207 9.71 7.50 -0.81
C VAL A 207 10.05 8.08 0.56
N GLY A 208 11.12 7.58 1.18
CA GLY A 208 11.51 8.09 2.49
C GLY A 208 12.93 7.75 2.94
N GLY A 209 13.60 8.75 3.52
CA GLY A 209 14.92 8.60 4.12
C GLY A 209 14.88 7.97 5.53
N GLU A 210 16.01 7.41 5.93
CA GLU A 210 16.20 6.82 7.26
C GLU A 210 16.16 7.89 8.36
N SER A 211 15.68 7.54 9.56
CA SER A 211 15.53 8.46 10.68
C SER A 211 16.10 7.91 11.97
N GLY A 212 16.59 8.79 12.83
CA GLY A 212 17.10 8.45 14.16
C GLY A 212 18.64 8.44 14.24
N PRO A 213 19.19 8.06 15.40
CA PRO A 213 20.64 7.98 15.60
C PRO A 213 21.28 6.99 14.61
N GLY A 214 22.39 7.40 13.98
CA GLY A 214 23.08 6.55 12.99
C GLY A 214 22.38 6.43 11.63
N ALA A 215 21.35 7.25 11.36
CA ALA A 215 20.66 7.24 10.08
C ALA A 215 21.63 7.41 8.91
N ARG A 216 21.48 6.57 7.88
CA ARG A 216 22.22 6.67 6.62
C ARG A 216 21.65 7.79 5.74
N PRO A 217 22.49 8.53 5.02
CA PRO A 217 22.02 9.60 4.14
C PRO A 217 21.27 9.04 2.94
N MET A 218 20.13 9.65 2.63
CA MET A 218 19.45 9.50 1.35
C MET A 218 19.88 10.66 0.44
N ARG A 219 20.33 10.36 -0.78
CA ARG A 219 20.61 11.42 -1.77
C ARG A 219 19.30 11.97 -2.34
N GLN A 220 19.20 13.29 -2.43
CA GLN A 220 18.00 13.97 -2.95
C GLN A 220 17.70 13.56 -4.40
N GLU A 221 18.74 13.31 -5.19
CA GLU A 221 18.62 12.84 -6.58
C GLU A 221 17.86 11.51 -6.70
N TRP A 222 17.98 10.60 -5.71
CA TRP A 222 17.26 9.33 -5.74
C TRP A 222 15.74 9.53 -5.55
N ALA A 223 15.36 10.41 -4.61
CA ALA A 223 13.95 10.77 -4.41
C ALA A 223 13.39 11.51 -5.63
N THR A 224 14.17 12.42 -6.22
CA THR A 224 13.80 13.16 -7.44
C THR A 224 13.53 12.19 -8.59
N SER A 225 14.44 11.25 -8.84
CA SER A 225 14.26 10.25 -9.91
C SER A 225 12.99 9.42 -9.73
N LEU A 226 12.68 8.98 -8.51
CA LEU A 226 11.46 8.20 -8.25
C LEU A 226 10.19 9.03 -8.47
N VAL A 227 10.17 10.30 -8.07
CA VAL A 227 9.04 11.21 -8.32
C VAL A 227 8.84 11.41 -9.83
N GLU A 228 9.91 11.69 -10.57
CA GLU A 228 9.85 11.88 -12.03
C GLU A 228 9.34 10.63 -12.76
N GLN A 229 9.84 9.44 -12.39
CA GLN A 229 9.37 8.17 -12.94
C GLN A 229 7.87 7.97 -12.70
N CYS A 230 7.39 8.26 -11.48
CA CYS A 230 5.98 8.10 -11.12
C CYS A 230 5.09 9.12 -11.85
N GLN A 231 5.53 10.37 -11.95
CA GLN A 231 4.81 11.43 -12.68
C GLN A 231 4.66 11.10 -14.16
N ALA A 232 5.74 10.62 -14.80
CA ALA A 232 5.69 10.20 -16.20
C ALA A 232 4.75 9.00 -16.43
N ALA A 233 4.59 8.15 -15.41
CA ALA A 233 3.71 6.98 -15.44
C ALA A 233 2.28 7.27 -15.00
N ALA A 234 1.96 8.51 -14.59
CA ALA A 234 0.71 8.84 -13.88
C ALA A 234 0.43 7.91 -12.67
N THR A 235 1.48 7.45 -12.00
CA THR A 235 1.42 6.62 -10.79
C THR A 235 1.53 7.50 -9.55
N THR A 236 0.73 7.22 -8.52
CA THR A 236 0.76 8.05 -7.30
C THR A 236 2.11 7.96 -6.59
N VAL A 237 2.61 9.08 -6.06
CA VAL A 237 3.84 9.11 -5.28
C VAL A 237 3.66 9.85 -3.96
N PHE A 238 4.16 9.24 -2.89
CA PHE A 238 4.13 9.81 -1.55
C PHE A 238 5.54 10.00 -1.01
N VAL A 239 6.02 11.24 -0.97
CA VAL A 239 7.26 11.58 -0.27
C VAL A 239 6.94 11.74 1.22
N LYS A 240 7.38 10.76 2.00
CA LYS A 240 7.15 10.73 3.44
C LYS A 240 8.07 11.68 4.17
N GLN A 241 9.38 11.56 3.94
CA GLN A 241 10.42 12.31 4.63
C GLN A 241 11.78 12.21 3.94
N MET A 242 12.64 13.22 4.13
CA MET A 242 14.00 13.22 3.55
C MET A 242 15.06 12.50 4.40
N GLY A 243 14.75 12.20 5.67
CA GLY A 243 15.64 11.51 6.60
C GLY A 243 16.44 12.44 7.50
N SER A 244 17.01 11.88 8.58
CA SER A 244 17.64 12.66 9.66
C SER A 244 18.95 13.33 9.25
N VAL A 245 19.72 12.77 8.32
CA VAL A 245 20.96 13.39 7.83
C VAL A 245 20.67 14.63 6.98
N TRP A 246 19.68 14.53 6.08
CA TRP A 246 19.24 15.66 5.26
C TRP A 246 18.67 16.78 6.13
N ALA A 247 17.94 16.42 7.19
CA ALA A 247 17.28 17.37 8.08
C ALA A 247 18.19 17.96 9.17
N ALA A 248 19.51 17.76 9.11
CA ALA A 248 20.44 18.25 10.10
C ALA A 248 20.31 19.79 10.26
N GLY A 249 19.96 20.23 11.47
CA GLY A 249 19.76 21.65 11.78
C GLY A 249 18.34 22.19 11.50
N LEU A 250 17.43 21.37 10.95
CA LEU A 250 16.03 21.76 10.75
C LEU A 250 15.17 21.50 12.00
N ARG A 251 13.98 22.13 12.04
CA ARG A 251 13.01 21.95 13.13
C ARG A 251 12.48 20.52 13.21
N ASN A 252 12.24 19.89 12.07
CA ASN A 252 11.76 18.51 12.01
C ASN A 252 12.96 17.55 11.85
N PRO A 253 13.36 16.80 12.89
CA PRO A 253 14.60 16.00 12.89
C PRO A 253 14.56 14.78 11.95
N LYS A 254 13.41 14.51 11.32
CA LYS A 254 13.27 13.45 10.30
C LYS A 254 13.21 14.00 8.87
N GLY A 255 13.16 15.33 8.72
CA GLY A 255 12.92 15.97 7.42
C GLY A 255 11.53 15.68 6.90
N GLY A 256 10.53 15.64 7.78
CA GLY A 256 9.14 15.30 7.46
C GLY A 256 8.22 16.49 7.13
N ASP A 257 8.74 17.72 7.13
CA ASP A 257 7.99 18.94 6.81
C ASP A 257 8.18 19.31 5.32
N PRO A 258 7.14 19.20 4.47
CA PRO A 258 7.24 19.50 3.05
C PRO A 258 7.68 20.92 2.72
N LEU A 259 7.46 21.88 3.61
CA LEU A 259 7.86 23.27 3.37
C LEU A 259 9.38 23.44 3.31
N ASP A 260 10.13 22.54 3.94
CA ASP A 260 11.60 22.55 3.90
C ASP A 260 12.15 21.96 2.58
N TRP A 261 11.33 21.23 1.81
CA TRP A 261 11.78 20.48 0.64
C TRP A 261 11.76 21.32 -0.65
N PRO A 262 12.55 20.93 -1.67
CA PRO A 262 12.33 21.37 -3.05
C PRO A 262 10.88 21.15 -3.48
N GLU A 263 10.31 22.09 -4.25
CA GLU A 263 8.89 22.09 -4.62
C GLU A 263 8.45 20.78 -5.29
N HIS A 264 9.27 20.25 -6.20
CA HIS A 264 8.97 19.01 -6.91
C HIS A 264 8.94 17.76 -6.02
N LEU A 265 9.47 17.82 -4.80
CA LEU A 265 9.41 16.73 -3.83
C LEU A 265 8.23 16.86 -2.84
N ARG A 266 7.45 17.94 -2.91
CA ARG A 266 6.31 18.19 -2.01
C ARG A 266 5.05 17.39 -2.39
N VAL A 267 5.24 16.17 -2.88
CA VAL A 267 4.16 15.31 -3.39
C VAL A 267 3.79 14.27 -2.32
N ARG A 268 2.50 14.19 -2.00
CA ARG A 268 1.95 13.29 -0.97
C ARG A 268 0.61 12.72 -1.43
N GLU A 269 0.63 12.09 -2.58
CA GLU A 269 -0.54 11.47 -3.20
C GLU A 269 -0.70 10.02 -2.72
N MET A 270 -1.94 9.57 -2.58
CA MET A 270 -2.28 8.17 -2.29
C MET A 270 -3.29 7.70 -3.34
N PRO A 271 -3.35 6.40 -3.66
CA PRO A 271 -4.38 5.86 -4.53
C PRO A 271 -5.79 6.22 -4.04
N ALA A 272 -6.70 6.46 -4.97
CA ALA A 272 -8.11 6.64 -4.65
C ALA A 272 -8.66 5.35 -4.01
N PRO A 273 -9.60 5.44 -3.05
CA PRO A 273 -10.33 4.28 -2.56
C PRO A 273 -11.07 3.58 -3.70
N ALA A 274 -11.25 2.27 -3.61
CA ALA A 274 -11.90 1.46 -4.66
C ALA A 274 -13.31 1.94 -5.06
N ASP A 275 -14.03 2.66 -4.18
CA ASP A 275 -15.37 3.18 -4.44
C ASP A 275 -15.39 4.43 -5.35
N GLU A 276 -14.24 5.08 -5.58
CA GLU A 276 -14.09 6.25 -6.46
C GLU A 276 -13.38 5.91 -7.79
N ALA A 277 -12.83 4.71 -7.92
CA ALA A 277 -12.31 4.22 -9.18
C ALA A 277 -13.50 3.85 -10.08
N LEU A 278 -13.94 4.81 -10.91
CA LEU A 278 -14.82 4.53 -12.03
C LEU A 278 -14.25 3.31 -12.78
N PRO A 279 -15.06 2.29 -13.12
CA PRO A 279 -14.57 1.18 -13.90
C PRO A 279 -13.99 1.76 -15.19
N ASN A 280 -12.68 1.62 -15.38
CA ASN A 280 -12.08 1.85 -16.68
C ASN A 280 -12.83 0.94 -17.65
N GLU A 281 -13.61 1.56 -18.55
CA GLU A 281 -14.25 0.90 -19.67
C GLU A 281 -13.23 -0.05 -20.29
N PRO A 282 -13.55 -1.35 -20.44
CA PRO A 282 -12.64 -2.25 -21.12
C PRO A 282 -12.40 -1.67 -22.51
N HIS A 283 -11.12 -1.40 -22.82
CA HIS A 283 -10.70 -1.04 -24.16
C HIS A 283 -11.30 -2.06 -25.13
N GLN A 284 -12.36 -1.66 -25.82
CA GLN A 284 -12.90 -2.43 -26.92
C GLN A 284 -11.78 -2.52 -27.94
N SER A 285 -11.20 -3.71 -28.06
CA SER A 285 -10.42 -4.09 -29.23
C SER A 285 -11.33 -3.87 -30.43
N HIS A 286 -11.07 -2.80 -31.19
CA HIS A 286 -11.60 -2.69 -32.53
C HIS A 286 -10.93 -3.76 -33.36
N ASP A 287 -11.58 -4.93 -33.44
CA ASP A 287 -11.36 -5.88 -34.50
C ASP A 287 -11.76 -5.20 -35.82
N CYS A 288 -10.75 -4.77 -36.57
CA CYS A 288 -10.91 -4.31 -37.94
C CYS A 288 -11.17 -5.52 -38.84
N GLU A 289 -12.42 -5.98 -38.90
CA GLU A 289 -12.87 -6.82 -40.00
C GLU A 289 -13.12 -5.93 -41.22
N VAL A 290 -12.25 -6.09 -42.23
CA VAL A 290 -12.49 -5.60 -43.58
C VAL A 290 -13.36 -6.64 -44.26
N ASP A 291 -14.62 -6.32 -44.52
CA ASP A 291 -15.44 -7.07 -45.46
C ASP A 291 -16.17 -6.16 -46.45
N ASP A 292 -16.21 -6.66 -47.68
CA ASP A 292 -16.48 -5.97 -48.93
C ASP A 292 -17.94 -5.47 -49.06
N GLY A 293 -18.04 -4.27 -49.63
CA GLY A 293 -19.18 -3.64 -50.31
C GLY A 293 -20.60 -4.21 -50.17
N ARG A 294 -21.54 -3.33 -49.78
CA ARG A 294 -22.64 -2.83 -50.64
C ARG A 294 -23.52 -1.82 -49.92
N GLN A 295 -23.98 -0.84 -50.71
CA GLN A 295 -24.99 0.17 -50.38
C GLN A 295 -26.34 -0.48 -50.03
N GLU A 296 -27.05 0.10 -49.06
CA GLU A 296 -28.47 0.44 -49.19
C GLU A 296 -28.93 1.42 -48.08
N CYS A 297 -29.71 2.43 -48.48
CA CYS A 297 -30.34 3.44 -47.63
C CYS A 297 -31.82 3.11 -47.38
N SER A 298 -32.32 3.24 -46.15
CA SER A 298 -33.54 4.01 -45.80
C SER A 298 -34.00 3.86 -44.33
N PRO A 299 -34.85 4.80 -43.81
CA PRO A 299 -35.00 5.09 -42.38
C PRO A 299 -36.41 4.84 -41.79
N ALA A 300 -36.58 5.24 -40.50
CA ALA A 300 -37.79 5.41 -39.67
C ALA A 300 -38.13 4.21 -38.73
N ALA A 301 -38.71 4.35 -37.53
CA ALA A 301 -39.53 5.43 -36.96
C ALA A 301 -39.60 5.37 -35.40
N ASN A 302 -40.14 6.47 -34.84
CA ASN A 302 -40.45 6.81 -33.45
C ASN A 302 -41.34 5.82 -32.65
N ALA A 303 -41.31 5.93 -31.31
CA ALA A 303 -42.53 6.12 -30.50
C ALA A 303 -42.22 6.57 -29.04
N GLU A 304 -42.90 7.64 -28.64
CA GLU A 304 -42.99 8.25 -27.30
C GLU A 304 -43.90 7.45 -26.35
N SER A 305 -43.79 7.73 -25.04
CA SER A 305 -44.89 8.02 -24.07
C SER A 305 -44.46 7.63 -22.64
N SER A 306 -44.95 8.16 -21.53
CA SER A 306 -45.44 9.48 -21.09
C SER A 306 -45.85 9.31 -19.61
N ASN A 307 -45.62 10.34 -18.79
CA ASN A 307 -46.30 10.67 -17.51
C ASN A 307 -46.11 9.72 -16.29
N GLY A 308 -46.03 10.20 -15.05
CA GLY A 308 -46.43 11.51 -14.51
C GLY A 308 -45.87 11.79 -13.10
N SER A 309 -46.15 13.01 -12.64
CA SER A 309 -45.52 13.70 -11.50
C SER A 309 -46.36 13.69 -10.21
N LEU A 310 -45.68 13.46 -9.05
CA LEU A 310 -45.76 14.16 -7.73
C LEU A 310 -47.11 14.23 -6.95
N PRO A 311 -47.20 14.75 -5.68
CA PRO A 311 -46.17 15.21 -4.70
C PRO A 311 -46.38 14.84 -3.18
N ARG A 312 -45.35 15.13 -2.34
CA ARG A 312 -45.33 15.70 -0.93
C ARG A 312 -45.99 14.88 0.23
N GLU A 313 -45.59 14.85 1.51
CA GLU A 313 -44.66 15.60 2.40
C GLU A 313 -44.47 14.78 3.75
N PRO A 314 -43.77 15.26 4.82
CA PRO A 314 -42.98 14.44 5.75
C PRO A 314 -43.63 14.18 7.13
N CYS A 315 -43.00 13.32 7.95
CA CYS A 315 -43.32 13.19 9.37
C CYS A 315 -42.03 13.07 10.21
N ASP A 316 -41.73 14.12 10.97
CA ASP A 316 -40.86 14.09 12.15
C ASP A 316 -41.50 13.27 13.28
N LEU A 317 -40.67 12.68 14.17
CA LEU A 317 -40.80 12.80 15.65
C LEU A 317 -39.82 11.86 16.41
N GLN A 318 -38.94 12.51 17.18
CA GLN A 318 -38.59 12.25 18.59
C GLN A 318 -37.79 10.99 19.03
N SER A 319 -36.53 11.27 19.39
CA SER A 319 -35.91 11.10 20.73
C SER A 319 -36.37 9.98 21.68
N ALA A 320 -35.42 9.16 22.15
CA ALA A 320 -35.22 8.85 23.57
C ALA A 320 -33.85 8.19 23.83
N GLN A 321 -33.03 8.87 24.63
CA GLN A 321 -31.93 8.34 25.44
C GLN A 321 -32.50 7.82 26.78
N PRO A 322 -31.76 7.12 27.67
CA PRO A 322 -30.32 7.22 28.00
C PRO A 322 -29.39 6.22 27.30
#